data_AF-A0AAU0HME7-F1
#
_entry.id   AF-A0AAU0HME7-F1
#
_cell.length_a   1.000
_cell.length_b   1.000
_cell.length_c   1.000
_cell.angle_alpha   90.00
_cell.angle_beta   90.00
_cell.angle_gamma   90.00
#
_symmetry.space_group_name_H-M   'P 1'
#
loop_
_entity.id
_entity.type
_entity.pdbx_description
1 polymer ?
#
loop_
_entity_poly.entity_id
_entity_poly.type
_entity_poly.pdbx_seq_one_letter_code
_entity_poly.pdbx_strand_id
1 'polypeptide(L)' 'MADATFHTAHDTRTDSRTFGQTVSAFFSAIGHGLIAMGENSSRYRRLQALNAMTDEQLAQRGLKRENLVRHVFADVYYA' A
#
# COMPACT_ATOMS: atom_id res chain seq x y z
N MET A 1 -56.41 -28.46 15.79
CA MET A 1 -55.36 -28.89 14.84
C MET A 1 -55.67 -28.31 13.48
N ALA A 2 -54.98 -27.23 13.09
CA ALA A 2 -54.76 -26.86 11.69
C ALA A 2 -53.52 -25.96 11.68
N ASP A 3 -52.60 -26.34 10.81
CA ASP A 3 -51.17 -26.11 10.85
C ASP A 3 -50.76 -24.73 10.31
N ALA A 4 -49.63 -24.23 10.81
CA ALA A 4 -49.07 -22.93 10.49
C ALA A 4 -48.61 -22.83 9.04
N THR A 5 -49.25 -21.98 8.23
CA THR A 5 -48.70 -21.58 6.93
C THR A 5 -47.87 -20.30 7.10
N PHE A 6 -46.61 -20.47 7.48
CA PHE A 6 -45.61 -19.40 7.39
C PHE A 6 -45.08 -19.35 5.95
N HIS A 7 -45.50 -18.34 5.17
CA HIS A 7 -44.89 -18.05 3.88
C HIS A 7 -43.53 -17.38 4.12
N THR A 8 -42.45 -18.13 3.96
CA THR A 8 -41.08 -17.62 3.95
C THR A 8 -40.90 -16.66 2.76
N ALA A 9 -40.84 -15.36 3.05
CA ALA A 9 -40.35 -14.37 2.10
C ALA A 9 -38.84 -14.53 1.97
N HIS A 10 -38.35 -14.90 0.78
CA HIS A 10 -36.93 -14.85 0.46
C HIS A 10 -36.50 -13.37 0.31
N ASP A 11 -35.85 -12.83 1.34
CA ASP A 11 -35.28 -11.47 1.35
C ASP A 11 -34.08 -11.42 0.37
N THR A 12 -34.27 -10.85 -0.82
CA THR A 12 -33.23 -10.61 -1.82
C THR A 12 -32.32 -9.44 -1.38
N ARG A 13 -31.56 -9.64 -0.29
CA ARG A 13 -30.56 -8.69 0.25
C ARG A 13 -29.13 -9.23 0.13
N THR A 14 -28.75 -9.82 -1.01
CA THR A 14 -27.44 -10.49 -1.13
C THR A 14 -26.61 -10.14 -2.38
N ASP A 15 -27.18 -9.56 -3.44
CA ASP A 15 -26.40 -9.34 -4.67
C ASP A 15 -25.48 -8.10 -4.65
N SER A 16 -25.94 -6.98 -4.08
CA SER A 16 -25.18 -5.72 -4.07
C SER A 16 -23.94 -5.76 -3.17
N ARG A 17 -23.98 -6.56 -2.10
CA ARG A 17 -22.83 -6.75 -1.19
C ARG A 17 -21.72 -7.54 -1.87
N THR A 18 -22.09 -8.58 -2.63
CA THR A 18 -21.14 -9.51 -3.23
C THR A 18 -20.35 -8.85 -4.37
N PHE A 19 -21.03 -8.13 -5.26
CA PHE A 19 -20.35 -7.41 -6.35
C PHE A 19 -19.41 -6.30 -5.84
N GLY A 20 -19.88 -5.49 -4.88
CA GLY A 20 -19.05 -4.45 -4.26
C GLY A 20 -17.81 -5.01 -3.56
N GLN A 21 -17.95 -6.16 -2.89
CA GLN A 21 -16.83 -6.85 -2.25
C GLN A 21 -15.80 -7.38 -3.26
N THR A 22 -16.24 -7.95 -4.39
CA THR A 22 -15.32 -8.46 -5.43
C THR A 22 -14.53 -7.34 -6.09
N VAL A 23 -15.20 -6.24 -6.45
CA VAL A 23 -14.53 -5.07 -7.06
C VAL A 23 -13.56 -4.43 -6.06
N SER A 24 -13.96 -4.28 -4.79
CA SER A 24 -13.10 -3.77 -3.73
C SER A 24 -11.86 -4.66 -3.52
N ALA A 25 -12.02 -5.98 -3.52
CA ALA A 25 -10.90 -6.92 -3.37
C ALA A 25 -9.90 -6.82 -4.52
N PHE A 26 -10.36 -6.65 -5.76
CA PHE A 26 -9.50 -6.45 -6.93
C PHE A 26 -8.61 -5.21 -6.80
N PHE A 27 -9.19 -4.05 -6.51
CA PHE A 27 -8.42 -2.81 -6.37
C PHE A 27 -7.51 -2.83 -5.13
N SER A 28 -7.93 -3.49 -4.05
CA SER A 28 -7.09 -3.71 -2.88
C SER A 28 -5.85 -4.52 -3.25
N ALA A 29 -6.00 -5.63 -3.98
CA ALA A 29 -4.88 -6.45 -4.42
C ALA A 29 -3.87 -5.67 -5.29
N ILE A 30 -4.36 -4.83 -6.22
CA ILE A 30 -3.50 -3.95 -7.03
C ILE A 30 -2.75 -2.95 -6.16
N GLY A 31 -3.45 -2.26 -5.24
CA GLY A 31 -2.83 -1.30 -4.34
C GLY A 31 -1.73 -1.93 -3.48
N HIS A 32 -2.00 -3.09 -2.89
CA HIS A 32 -1.01 -3.86 -2.14
C HIS A 32 0.18 -4.28 -3.02
N GLY A 33 -0.06 -4.65 -4.28
CA GLY A 33 1.02 -4.96 -5.24
C GLY A 33 1.91 -3.76 -5.53
N LEU A 34 1.34 -2.58 -5.76
CA LEU A 34 2.10 -1.34 -5.97
C LEU A 34 2.92 -0.95 -4.74
N ILE A 35 2.36 -1.11 -3.54
CA ILE A 35 3.07 -0.89 -2.28
C ILE A 35 4.25 -1.86 -2.15
N ALA A 36 4.03 -3.16 -2.37
CA ALA A 36 5.09 -4.17 -2.30
C ALA A 36 6.21 -3.91 -3.32
N MET A 37 5.87 -3.44 -4.52
CA MET A 37 6.85 -3.04 -5.54
C MET A 37 7.67 -1.81 -5.10
N GLY A 38 7.02 -0.84 -4.45
CA GLY A 38 7.68 0.35 -3.88
C GLY A 38 8.60 0.03 -2.70
N GLU A 39 8.14 -0.82 -1.77
CA GLU A 39 8.89 -1.27 -0.59
C GLU A 39 10.09 -2.16 -0.96
N ASN A 40 9.96 -2.97 -2.00
CA ASN A 40 11.07 -3.78 -2.53
C ASN A 40 12.03 -2.98 -3.42
N SER A 41 11.81 -1.66 -3.58
CA SER A 41 12.75 -0.84 -4.34
C SER A 41 14.10 -0.76 -3.59
N SER A 42 15.18 -1.06 -4.31
CA SER A 42 16.55 -0.91 -3.81
C SER A 42 16.81 0.52 -3.32
N ARG A 43 16.14 1.51 -3.91
CA ARG A 43 16.18 2.92 -3.50
C ARG A 43 15.62 3.13 -2.09
N TYR A 44 14.47 2.56 -1.76
CA TYR A 44 13.89 2.72 -0.42
C TYR A 44 14.78 2.12 0.66
N ARG A 45 15.35 0.93 0.42
CA ARG A 45 16.36 0.31 1.32
C ARG A 45 17.60 1.20 1.48
N ARG A 46 18.08 1.81 0.40
CA ARG A 46 19.20 2.75 0.44
C ARG A 46 18.87 4.01 1.26
N LEU A 47 17.67 4.56 1.10
CA LEU A 47 17.22 5.71 1.88
C LEU A 47 17.13 5.35 3.37
N GLN A 48 16.61 4.18 3.72
CA GLN A 48 16.56 3.72 5.11
C GLN A 48 17.96 3.54 5.70
N ALA A 49 18.88 2.91 4.97
CA ALA A 49 20.27 2.75 5.40
C ALA A 49 20.95 4.09 5.68
N LEU A 50 20.70 5.12 4.86
CA LEU A 50 21.22 6.47 5.09
C LEU A 50 20.53 7.17 6.26
N ASN A 51 19.22 6.95 6.48
CA ASN A 51 18.52 7.51 7.63
C ASN A 51 18.96 6.90 8.97
N ALA A 52 19.45 5.66 8.97
CA ALA A 52 20.01 5.02 10.15
C ALA A 52 21.39 5.59 10.57
N MET A 53 22.05 6.37 9.70
CA MET A 53 23.35 7.00 10.00
C MET A 53 23.17 8.29 10.79
N THR A 54 24.14 8.62 11.66
CA THR A 54 24.20 9.91 12.37
C THR A 54 24.54 11.07 11.43
N ASP A 55 24.26 12.31 11.84
CA ASP A 55 24.59 13.48 11.01
C ASP A 55 26.09 13.61 10.72
N GLU A 56 26.95 13.25 11.68
CA GLU A 56 28.40 13.22 11.51
C GLU A 56 28.81 12.20 10.43
N GLN A 57 28.21 11.01 10.44
CA GLN A 57 28.46 9.96 9.45
C GLN A 57 27.93 10.33 8.06
N LEU A 58 26.84 11.09 7.99
CA LEU A 58 26.35 11.66 6.74
C LEU A 58 27.29 12.75 6.23
N ALA A 59 27.76 13.63 7.11
CA ALA A 59 28.69 14.72 6.78
C ALA A 59 30.04 14.19 6.27
N GLN A 60 30.57 13.11 6.86
CA GLN A 60 31.77 12.41 6.36
C GLN A 60 31.61 11.90 4.93
N ARG A 61 30.37 11.62 4.50
CA ARG A 61 30.02 11.20 3.14
C ARG A 61 29.62 12.37 2.25
N GLY A 62 29.71 13.62 2.73
CA GLY A 62 29.27 14.82 2.00
C GLY A 62 27.76 14.93 1.86
N LEU A 63 26.98 14.22 2.69
CA LEU A 63 25.52 14.20 2.65
C LEU A 63 24.93 15.02 3.80
N LYS A 64 23.79 15.65 3.54
CA LYS A 64 22.95 16.29 4.57
C LYS A 64 21.63 15.54 4.68
N ARG A 65 21.09 15.38 5.90
CA ARG A 65 19.86 14.61 6.14
C ARG A 65 18.68 15.12 5.30
N GLU A 66 18.52 16.44 5.22
CA GLU A 66 17.50 17.12 4.41
C GLU A 66 17.59 16.83 2.88
N ASN A 67 18.76 16.43 2.38
CA ASN A 67 18.99 16.17 0.95
C ASN A 67 18.99 14.68 0.58
N LEU A 68 18.82 13.76 1.55
CA LEU A 68 18.93 12.33 1.29
C LEU A 68 17.90 11.82 0.28
N VAL A 69 16.66 12.29 0.35
CA VAL A 69 15.61 11.90 -0.60
C VAL A 69 16.00 12.34 -2.02
N ARG A 70 16.40 13.60 -2.19
CA ARG A 70 16.82 14.11 -3.51
C ARG A 70 18.05 13.37 -4.03
N HIS A 71 18.99 13.00 -3.16
CA HIS A 71 20.18 12.25 -3.53
C HIS A 71 19.85 10.80 -3.96
N VAL A 72 19.01 10.10 -3.20
CA VAL A 72 18.67 8.70 -3.47
C VAL A 72 17.77 8.53 -4.69
N PHE A 73 16.91 9.51 -4.97
CA PHE A 73 15.99 9.51 -6.10
C PHE A 73 16.40 10.48 -7.21
N ALA A 74 17.68 10.91 -7.24
CA ALA A 74 18.18 11.82 -8.27
C ALA A 74 17.98 11.28 -9.69
N ASP A 75 18.08 9.95 -9.84
CA ASP A 75 17.82 9.22 -11.08
C ASP A 75 16.37 9.30 -11.55
N VAL A 76 15.42 9.63 -10.67
CA VAL A 76 14.01 9.80 -11.02
C VAL A 76 13.68 11.26 -11.34
N TYR A 77 14.25 12.19 -10.55
CA TYR A 77 13.96 13.61 -10.68
C TYR A 77 14.66 14.25 -11.88
N TYR A 78 15.78 13.69 -12.33
CA TYR A 78 16.64 14.26 -13.36
C TYR A 78 16.91 13.31 -14.53
N ALA A 79 16.06 12.30 -14.72
CA ALA A 79 16.07 11.43 -15.90
C ALA A 79 15.58 12.15 -17.17
#